data_AF-A0A1V3X930-F1
#
_entry.id   AF-A0A1V3X930-F1
#
_cell.length_a   1.000
_cell.length_b   1.000
_cell.length_c   1.000
_cell.angle_alpha   90.00
_cell.angle_beta   90.00
_cell.angle_gamma   90.00
#
_symmetry.space_group_name_H-M   'P 1'
#
loop_
_entity.id
_entity.type
_entity.pdbx_description
1 polymer ?
#
loop_
_entity_poly.entity_id
_entity_poly.type
_entity_poly.pdbx_seq_one_letter_code
_entity_poly.pdbx_strand_id
1 'polypeptide(L)'
;MAVSDEDRVAAAQAYIDALVSHDADKVPFAPGCTRVEQGVKNGFSGAHLRRSLNRGLQYRVIADATPPDYRIVGDEVHATYDVLTKAAFAGGGLPHGSTRRS
;
A
#
# COMPACT_ATOMS: atom_id res chain seq x y z
N MET A 1 -1.53 -25.95 3.14
CA MET A 1 -2.68 -25.24 2.55
C MET A 1 -2.13 -24.18 1.61
N ALA A 2 -2.49 -24.24 0.33
CA ALA A 2 -2.22 -23.13 -0.59
C ALA A 2 -3.21 -22.00 -0.25
N VAL A 3 -2.72 -20.76 -0.22
CA VAL A 3 -3.57 -19.58 -0.06
C VAL A 3 -4.34 -19.38 -1.37
N SER A 4 -5.65 -19.08 -1.28
CA SER A 4 -6.44 -18.87 -2.49
C SER A 4 -6.09 -17.53 -3.15
N ASP A 5 -6.36 -17.39 -4.43
CA ASP A 5 -6.17 -16.12 -5.15
C ASP A 5 -7.01 -14.99 -4.55
N GLU A 6 -8.21 -15.32 -4.08
CA GLU A 6 -9.09 -14.38 -3.36
C GLU A 6 -8.46 -13.90 -2.05
N ASP A 7 -7.91 -14.81 -1.23
CA ASP A 7 -7.22 -14.45 0.01
C ASP A 7 -5.98 -13.59 -0.25
N ARG A 8 -5.24 -13.87 -1.34
CA ARG A 8 -4.08 -13.09 -1.74
C ARG A 8 -4.47 -11.66 -2.14
N VAL A 9 -5.53 -11.52 -2.94
CA VAL A 9 -6.08 -10.21 -3.32
C VAL A 9 -6.63 -9.48 -2.09
N ALA A 10 -7.32 -10.17 -1.19
CA ALA A 10 -7.83 -9.58 0.05
C ALA A 10 -6.69 -9.06 0.94
N ALA A 11 -5.56 -9.77 1.03
CA ALA A 11 -4.39 -9.30 1.76
C ALA A 11 -3.77 -8.04 1.10
N ALA A 12 -3.72 -7.98 -0.23
CA ALA A 12 -3.25 -6.81 -0.96
C ALA A 12 -4.20 -5.60 -0.78
N GLN A 13 -5.51 -5.82 -0.84
CA GLN A 13 -6.52 -4.80 -0.59
C GLN A 13 -6.42 -4.25 0.84
N ALA A 14 -6.26 -5.12 1.83
CA ALA A 14 -6.09 -4.70 3.23
C ALA A 14 -4.87 -3.78 3.42
N TYR A 15 -3.78 -4.01 2.67
CA TYR A 15 -2.62 -3.12 2.68
C TYR A 15 -2.95 -1.73 2.09
N ILE A 16 -3.68 -1.68 0.97
CA ILE A 16 -4.11 -0.42 0.35
C ILE A 16 -5.07 0.34 1.28
N ASP A 17 -6.03 -0.35 1.88
CA ASP A 17 -6.97 0.24 2.83
C ASP A 17 -6.24 0.79 4.07
N ALA A 18 -5.19 0.11 4.53
CA ALA A 18 -4.34 0.57 5.62
C ALA A 18 -3.53 1.83 5.26
N LEU A 19 -3.16 2.03 3.98
CA LEU A 19 -2.52 3.27 3.54
C LEU A 19 -3.47 4.47 3.69
N VAL A 20 -4.73 4.29 3.30
CA VAL A 20 -5.76 5.34 3.30
C VAL A 20 -6.29 5.60 4.72
N SER A 21 -6.65 4.55 5.44
CA SER A 21 -7.19 4.63 6.81
C SER A 21 -6.12 4.93 7.87
N HIS A 22 -4.85 4.71 7.53
CA HIS A 22 -3.73 4.73 8.47
C HIS A 22 -3.86 3.70 9.61
N ASP A 23 -4.63 2.63 9.38
CA ASP A 23 -4.83 1.51 10.29
C ASP A 23 -4.24 0.22 9.70
N ALA A 24 -3.01 -0.08 10.10
CA ALA A 24 -2.27 -1.26 9.69
C ALA A 24 -2.43 -2.46 10.64
N ASP A 25 -3.29 -2.36 11.65
CA ASP A 25 -3.54 -3.46 12.58
C ASP A 25 -4.32 -4.60 11.91
N LYS A 26 -5.10 -4.27 10.87
CA LYS A 26 -5.87 -5.20 10.05
C LYS A 26 -5.07 -5.91 8.96
N VAL A 27 -3.83 -5.48 8.71
CA VAL A 27 -2.99 -6.07 7.65
C VAL A 27 -2.28 -7.33 8.17
N PRO A 28 -2.40 -8.47 7.47
CA PRO A 28 -1.77 -9.73 7.86
C PRO A 28 -0.28 -9.76 7.47
N PHE A 29 0.53 -8.86 8.02
CA PHE A 29 1.97 -8.83 7.73
C PHE A 29 2.67 -10.09 8.25
N ALA A 30 3.43 -10.74 7.38
CA ALA A 30 4.38 -11.77 7.79
C ALA A 30 5.50 -11.15 8.67
N PRO A 31 6.05 -11.90 9.65
CA PRO A 31 7.12 -11.40 10.52
C PRO A 31 8.34 -10.87 9.75
N GLY A 32 8.74 -11.59 8.70
CA GLY A 32 9.83 -11.22 7.79
C GLY A 32 9.39 -10.35 6.61
N CYS A 33 8.20 -9.75 6.64
CA CYS A 33 7.74 -8.87 5.56
C CYS A 33 8.67 -7.68 5.40
N THR A 34 9.03 -7.40 4.15
CA THR A 34 9.91 -6.29 3.80
C THR A 34 9.21 -5.37 2.83
N ARG A 35 9.62 -4.11 2.83
CA ARG A 35 9.12 -3.13 1.86
C ARG A 35 10.30 -2.50 1.15
N VAL A 36 10.17 -2.41 -0.16
CA VAL A 36 11.09 -1.69 -1.03
C VAL A 36 10.36 -0.48 -1.57
N GLU A 37 10.94 0.71 -1.43
CA GLU A 37 10.41 1.95 -1.99
C GLU A 37 11.52 2.58 -2.84
N GLN A 38 11.25 2.84 -4.12
CA GLN A 38 12.23 3.43 -5.06
C GLN A 38 13.54 2.62 -5.14
N GLY A 39 13.45 1.29 -5.10
CA GLY A 39 14.61 0.40 -5.12
C GLY A 39 15.37 0.29 -3.79
N VAL A 40 14.93 0.99 -2.74
CA VAL A 40 15.56 0.95 -1.41
C VAL A 40 14.69 0.17 -0.44
N LYS A 41 15.27 -0.84 0.21
CA LYS A 41 14.59 -1.61 1.26
C LYS A 41 14.44 -0.76 2.52
N ASN A 42 13.24 -0.22 2.73
CA ASN A 42 12.90 0.67 3.85
C ASN A 42 12.11 -0.04 4.96
N GLY A 43 11.45 -1.16 4.64
CA GLY A 43 10.75 -2.02 5.60
C GLY A 43 11.55 -3.29 5.85
N PHE A 44 11.89 -3.53 7.12
CA PHE A 44 12.73 -4.68 7.52
C PHE A 44 11.95 -5.79 8.24
N SER A 45 10.74 -5.50 8.73
CA SER A 45 9.85 -6.48 9.37
C SER A 45 8.39 -6.04 9.30
N GLY A 46 7.46 -7.00 9.44
CA GLY A 46 6.02 -6.73 9.49
C GLY A 46 5.61 -5.79 10.62
N ALA A 47 6.23 -5.94 11.80
CA ALA A 47 6.01 -5.05 12.94
C ALA A 47 6.52 -3.63 12.66
N HIS A 48 7.65 -3.49 11.95
CA HIS A 48 8.16 -2.19 11.54
C HIS A 48 7.21 -1.52 10.54
N LEU A 49 6.68 -2.28 9.56
CA LEU A 49 5.73 -1.76 8.58
C LEU A 49 4.43 -1.31 9.24
N ARG A 50 3.85 -2.11 10.13
CA ARG A 50 2.65 -1.75 10.89
C ARG A 50 2.85 -0.45 11.67
N ARG A 51 3.96 -0.32 12.42
CA ARG A 51 4.29 0.91 13.15
C ARG A 51 4.48 2.10 12.22
N SER A 52 5.13 1.89 11.08
CA SER A 52 5.40 2.93 10.09
C SER A 52 4.11 3.44 9.46
N LEU A 53 3.18 2.56 9.09
CA LEU A 53 1.87 2.94 8.54
C LEU A 53 1.01 3.68 9.57
N ASN A 54 0.96 3.20 10.82
CA ASN A 54 0.14 3.80 11.88
C ASN A 54 0.66 5.18 12.34
N ARG A 55 1.98 5.43 12.27
CA ARG A 55 2.61 6.62 12.86
C ARG A 55 3.37 7.51 11.89
N GLY A 56 3.58 7.06 10.66
CA GLY A 56 4.42 7.72 9.68
C GLY A 56 3.75 8.96 9.11
N LEU A 57 4.41 10.11 9.26
CA LEU A 57 3.91 11.38 8.72
C LEU A 57 3.70 11.31 7.20
N GLN A 58 4.53 10.53 6.50
CA GLN A 58 4.43 10.29 5.05
C GLN A 58 3.14 9.57 4.62
N TYR A 59 2.48 8.80 5.49
CA TYR A 59 1.22 8.14 5.16
C TYR A 59 0.05 9.07 5.42
N ARG A 60 0.16 9.96 6.41
CA ARG A 60 -0.89 10.92 6.77
C ARG A 60 -1.24 11.89 5.64
N VAL A 61 -0.37 12.08 4.66
CA VAL A 61 -0.67 12.90 3.48
C VAL A 61 -1.49 12.16 2.44
N ILE A 62 -1.59 10.83 2.51
CA ILE A 62 -2.49 10.05 1.66
C ILE A 62 -3.93 10.37 2.08
N ALA A 63 -4.73 10.76 1.10
CA ALA A 63 -6.14 11.05 1.25
C ALA A 63 -6.98 9.86 0.80
N ASP A 64 -6.59 9.24 -0.32
CA ASP A 64 -7.36 8.19 -0.96
C ASP A 64 -6.49 7.39 -1.95
N ALA A 65 -7.01 6.29 -2.48
CA ALA A 65 -6.39 5.49 -3.53
C ALA A 65 -7.43 5.10 -4.59
N THR A 66 -7.03 5.07 -5.87
CA THR A 66 -7.92 4.60 -6.93
C THR A 66 -8.17 3.09 -6.80
N PRO A 67 -9.29 2.56 -7.35
CA PRO A 67 -9.50 1.13 -7.46
C PRO A 67 -8.27 0.45 -8.11
N PRO A 68 -7.63 -0.52 -7.43
CA PRO A 68 -6.44 -1.17 -7.95
C PRO A 68 -6.78 -2.17 -9.06
N ASP A 69 -5.92 -2.23 -10.07
CA ASP A 69 -5.87 -3.34 -11.03
C ASP A 69 -4.99 -4.45 -10.46
N TYR A 70 -5.55 -5.64 -10.29
CA TYR A 70 -4.87 -6.80 -9.72
C TYR A 70 -4.44 -7.77 -10.80
N ARG A 71 -3.17 -8.19 -10.75
CA ARG A 71 -2.63 -9.29 -11.55
C ARG A 71 -1.88 -10.26 -10.66
N ILE A 72 -2.25 -11.54 -10.74
CA ILE A 72 -1.54 -12.61 -10.03
C ILE A 72 -0.49 -13.21 -10.97
N VAL A 73 0.74 -13.33 -10.49
CA VAL A 73 1.87 -13.93 -11.21
C VAL A 73 2.51 -14.96 -10.28
N GLY A 74 2.20 -16.24 -10.48
CA GLY A 74 2.65 -17.30 -9.58
C GLY A 74 2.11 -17.10 -8.16
N ASP A 75 3.01 -16.82 -7.21
CA ASP A 75 2.67 -16.55 -5.81
C ASP A 75 2.59 -15.05 -5.48
N GLU A 76 2.79 -14.17 -6.46
CA GLU A 76 2.81 -12.72 -6.28
C GLU A 76 1.49 -12.07 -6.75
N VAL A 77 1.02 -11.08 -5.98
CA VAL A 77 -0.08 -10.19 -6.38
C VAL A 77 0.50 -8.82 -6.71
N HIS A 78 0.35 -8.42 -7.96
CA HIS A 78 0.66 -7.07 -8.43
C HIS A 78 -0.62 -6.23 -8.36
N ALA A 79 -0.59 -5.14 -7.59
CA ALA A 79 -1.66 -4.17 -7.52
C ALA A 79 -1.16 -2.83 -8.09
N THR A 80 -1.83 -2.34 -9.14
CA THR A 80 -1.52 -1.01 -9.73
C THR A 80 -2.63 -0.04 -9.39
N TYR A 81 -2.30 1.05 -8.71
CA TYR A 81 -3.24 2.11 -8.31
C TYR A 81 -2.52 3.45 -8.19
N ASP A 82 -3.28 4.53 -8.28
CA ASP A 82 -2.80 5.88 -8.00
C ASP A 82 -3.11 6.26 -6.55
N VAL A 83 -2.15 6.92 -5.91
CA VAL A 83 -2.28 7.43 -4.54
C VAL A 83 -2.62 8.92 -4.60
N LEU A 84 -3.79 9.26 -4.06
CA LEU A 84 -4.28 10.64 -3.99
C LEU A 84 -3.79 11.26 -2.68
N THR A 85 -3.10 12.40 -2.75
CA THR A 85 -2.56 13.09 -1.58
C THR A 85 -3.32 14.35 -1.24
N LYS A 86 -3.38 14.71 0.05
CA LYS A 86 -4.04 15.92 0.58
C LYS A 86 -3.51 17.21 -0.07
N ALA A 87 -2.25 17.23 -0.53
CA ALA A 87 -1.68 18.36 -1.25
C ALA A 87 -2.36 18.59 -2.62
N ALA A 88 -2.77 17.53 -3.31
CA ALA A 88 -3.52 17.64 -4.58
C ALA A 88 -4.94 18.20 -4.38
N PHE A 89 -5.49 18.13 -3.16
CA PHE A 89 -6.78 18.75 -2.82
C PHE A 89 -6.67 20.22 -2.40
N ALA A 90 -5.47 20.72 -2.09
CA ALA A 90 -5.26 22.08 -1.56
C ALA A 90 -4.90 23.13 -2.64
N GLY A 91 -4.55 22.71 -3.85
CA GLY A 91 -4.25 23.61 -4.98
C GLY A 91 -5.12 23.24 -6.17
N GLY A 92 -6.11 24.08 -6.50
CA GLY A 92 -6.97 23.88 -7.67
C GLY A 92 -6.16 23.63 -8.93
N GLY A 93 -6.40 22.48 -9.57
CA GLY A 93 -5.76 22.07 -10.80
C GLY A 93 -5.18 20.67 -10.64
N LEU A 94 -5.84 19.69 -11.26
CA LEU A 94 -5.27 18.36 -11.50
C LEU A 94 -3.87 18.49 -12.13
N PRO A 95 -2.89 17.75 -11.60
CA PRO A 95 -2.00 17.01 -12.46
C PRO A 95 -2.15 15.53 -12.14
N HIS A 96 -2.48 14.74 -13.15
CA HIS A 96 -2.32 13.28 -13.13
C HIS A 96 -0.83 12.95 -12.89
N GLY A 97 -0.41 12.95 -11.63
CA GLY A 97 0.87 12.43 -11.17
C GLY A 97 0.71 10.95 -10.89
N SER A 98 0.63 10.12 -11.94
CA SER A 98 0.71 8.68 -11.79
C SER A 98 2.07 8.31 -11.21
N THR A 99 2.13 8.13 -9.90
CA THR A 99 3.32 7.57 -9.26
C THR A 99 3.21 6.06 -9.40
N ARG A 100 3.60 5.55 -10.58
CA ARG A 100 3.88 4.11 -10.77
C ARG A 100 4.90 3.70 -9.71
N ARG A 101 4.45 3.06 -8.64
CA ARG A 101 5.33 2.31 -7.75
C ARG A 101 5.31 0.87 -8.25
N SER A 102 6.32 0.55 -9.07
CA SER A 102 6.70 -0.82 -9.41
C SER A 102 7.52 -1.44 -8.30
#